data_AF-A0A429HWA9-F1
#
_entry.id   AF-A0A429HWA9-F1
#
_cell.length_a   1.000
_cell.length_b   1.000
_cell.length_c   1.000
_cell.angle_alpha   90.00
_cell.angle_beta   90.00
_cell.angle_gamma   90.00
#
_symmetry.space_group_name_H-M   'P 1'
#
loop_
_entity.id
_entity.type
_entity.pdbx_description
1 polymer ?
#
loop_
_entity_poly.entity_id
_entity_poly.type
_entity_poly.pdbx_seq_one_letter_code
_entity_poly.pdbx_strand_id
1 'polypeptide(L)' 'RRDGADPAVTGTPATYTVDVPGGRLVITERPDGEIEMTGPAVIVAEGEIDAGWLETATP' A
#
# COMPACT_ATOMS: atom_id res chain seq x y z
N ARG A 1 -5.68 -13.90 -9.92
CA ARG A 1 -5.70 -13.06 -11.14
C ARG A 1 -7.02 -13.30 -11.85
N ARG A 2 -7.69 -12.25 -12.32
CA ARG A 2 -8.99 -12.41 -13.01
C ARG A 2 -8.81 -12.61 -14.52
N ASP A 3 -7.69 -12.19 -15.09
CA ASP A 3 -7.37 -12.15 -16.52
C ASP A 3 -6.28 -13.15 -16.95
N GLY A 4 -5.45 -13.63 -16.03
CA GLY A 4 -4.45 -14.67 -16.30
C GLY A 4 -3.21 -14.20 -17.07
N ALA A 5 -3.03 -12.89 -17.26
CA ALA A 5 -1.83 -12.32 -17.85
C ALA A 5 -0.63 -12.45 -16.87
N ASP A 6 0.52 -12.86 -17.40
CA ASP A 6 1.80 -12.87 -16.69
C ASP A 6 2.71 -11.77 -17.28
N PRO A 7 2.98 -10.68 -16.54
CA PRO A 7 3.86 -9.60 -16.98
C PRO A 7 5.26 -10.07 -17.37
N ALA A 8 5.78 -11.11 -16.72
CA ALA A 8 7.11 -11.64 -17.04
C ALA A 8 7.15 -12.30 -18.42
N VAL A 9 6.02 -12.87 -18.86
CA VAL A 9 5.88 -13.48 -20.20
C VAL A 9 5.49 -12.44 -21.25
N THR A 10 4.60 -11.52 -20.90
CA THR A 10 4.01 -10.56 -21.84
C THR A 10 4.85 -9.29 -22.03
N GLY A 11 5.80 -9.01 -21.13
CA GLY A 11 6.59 -7.78 -21.14
C GLY A 11 5.78 -6.51 -20.87
N THR A 12 4.50 -6.63 -20.54
CA THR A 12 3.58 -5.51 -20.33
C THR A 12 3.13 -5.49 -18.88
N PRO A 13 3.16 -4.33 -18.18
CA PRO A 13 2.64 -4.23 -16.83
C PRO A 13 1.18 -4.64 -16.73
N ALA A 14 0.81 -5.32 -15.66
CA ALA A 14 -0.57 -5.66 -15.36
C ALA A 14 -1.04 -4.89 -14.12
N THR A 15 -2.17 -4.18 -14.24
CA THR A 15 -2.76 -3.40 -13.15
C THR A 15 -4.13 -3.94 -12.79
N TYR A 16 -4.36 -4.21 -11.51
CA TYR A 16 -5.64 -4.69 -11.01
C TYR A 16 -5.91 -4.19 -9.59
N THR A 17 -7.17 -4.33 -9.18
CA THR A 17 -7.60 -3.89 -7.85
C THR A 17 -7.81 -5.06 -6.92
N VAL A 18 -7.42 -4.91 -5.65
CA VAL A 18 -7.62 -5.89 -4.59
C VAL A 18 -8.39 -5.24 -3.46
N ASP A 19 -9.51 -5.87 -3.07
CA ASP A 19 -10.28 -5.47 -1.89
C ASP A 19 -9.74 -6.21 -0.67
N VAL A 20 -9.46 -5.45 0.40
CA VAL A 20 -8.89 -5.94 1.66
C VAL A 20 -9.69 -5.40 2.85
N PRO A 21 -9.62 -6.03 4.03
CA PRO A 21 -10.10 -5.38 5.25
C PRO A 21 -9.38 -4.04 5.42
N GLY A 22 -10.14 -2.94 5.44
CA GLY A 22 -9.60 -1.57 5.52
C GLY A 22 -9.63 -0.78 4.21
N GLY A 23 -9.97 -1.39 3.07
CA GLY A 23 -10.22 -0.64 1.84
C GLY A 23 -9.80 -1.38 0.56
N ARG A 24 -9.29 -0.62 -0.40
CA ARG A 24 -8.93 -1.11 -1.74
C ARG A 24 -7.53 -0.67 -2.10
N LEU A 25 -6.78 -1.56 -2.73
CA LEU A 25 -5.47 -1.29 -3.31
C LEU A 25 -5.51 -1.42 -4.83
N VAL A 26 -4.72 -0.59 -5.50
CA VAL A 26 -4.34 -0.77 -6.90
C VAL A 26 -2.95 -1.40 -6.90
N ILE A 27 -2.84 -2.58 -7.51
CA ILE A 27 -1.60 -3.33 -7.64
C ILE A 27 -1.14 -3.23 -9.09
N THR A 28 0.13 -2.91 -9.31
CA THR A 28 0.79 -3.01 -10.62
C THR A 28 1.95 -3.98 -10.53
N GLU A 29 1.88 -5.08 -11.27
CA GLU A 29 2.97 -6.02 -11.44
C GLU A 29 3.80 -5.62 -12.68
N ARG A 30 5.10 -5.43 -12.51
CA ARG A 30 6.03 -5.08 -13.58
C ARG A 30 6.71 -6.33 -14.17
N PRO A 31 7.16 -6.29 -15.44
CA PRO A 31 7.83 -7.43 -16.08
C PRO A 31 9.13 -7.89 -15.41
N ASP A 32 9.80 -7.01 -14.67
CA ASP A 32 11.01 -7.30 -13.91
C ASP A 32 10.73 -7.94 -12.53
N GLY A 33 9.46 -8.14 -12.20
CA GLY A 33 9.00 -8.71 -10.94
C GLY A 33 8.77 -7.68 -9.82
N GLU A 34 8.96 -6.38 -10.07
CA GLU A 34 8.59 -5.36 -9.10
C GLU A 34 7.06 -5.28 -8.93
N ILE A 35 6.62 -5.07 -7.68
CA ILE A 35 5.20 -4.89 -7.35
C ILE A 35 5.00 -3.51 -6.75
N GLU A 36 4.23 -2.67 -7.45
CA GLU A 36 3.78 -1.39 -6.92
C GLU A 36 2.40 -1.54 -6.27
N MET A 37 2.24 -0.95 -5.09
CA MET A 37 1.00 -0.98 -4.32
C MET A 37 0.57 0.45 -4.01
N THR A 38 -0.58 0.85 -4.55
CA THR A 38 -1.15 2.18 -4.31
C THR A 38 -2.43 2.07 -3.50
N GLY A 39 -2.48 2.81 -2.39
CA GLY A 39 -3.62 2.90 -1.50
C GLY A 39 -3.78 4.31 -0.93
N PRO A 40 -4.93 4.60 -0.30
CA PRO A 40 -5.17 5.89 0.34
C PRO A 40 -4.31 6.06 1.60
N ALA A 41 -3.90 7.29 1.87
CA ALA A 41 -3.31 7.72 3.14
C ALA A 41 -4.14 8.88 3.70
N VAL A 42 -4.58 8.78 4.95
CA VAL A 42 -5.46 9.76 5.59
C VAL A 42 -4.88 10.19 6.92
N ILE A 43 -4.62 11.49 7.07
CA ILE A 43 -4.26 12.11 8.35
C ILE A 43 -5.56 12.35 9.12
N VAL A 44 -5.71 11.69 10.26
CA VAL A 44 -6.94 11.78 11.08
C VAL A 44 -6.89 12.91 12.11
N ALA A 45 -5.69 13.24 12.57
CA ALA A 45 -5.46 14.30 13.54
C ALA A 45 -4.02 14.80 13.40
N GLU A 46 -3.83 16.04 13.81
CA GLU A 46 -2.52 16.68 13.97
C GLU A 46 -2.52 17.38 15.33
N GLY A 47 -1.36 17.39 15.99
CA GLY A 47 -1.21 18.01 17.30
C GLY A 47 0.21 17.94 17.82
N GLU A 48 0.42 18.54 18.99
CA GLU A 48 1.69 18.55 19.70
C GLU A 48 1.61 17.65 20.93
N ILE A 49 2.74 17.02 21.27
CA ILE A 49 2.89 16.17 22.45
C ILE A 49 3.91 16.81 23.38
N ASP A 50 3.57 16.92 24.67
CA ASP A 50 4.53 17.36 25.69
C ASP A 50 5.69 16.35 25.82
N ALA A 51 6.92 16.86 25.74
CA ALA A 51 8.10 16.02 25.73
C ALA A 51 8.31 15.27 27.07
N GLY A 52 8.05 15.92 28.20
CA GLY A 52 8.22 15.31 29.52
C GLY A 52 7.21 14.19 29.78
N TRP A 53 5.98 14.35 29.28
CA TRP A 53 5.00 13.27 29.25
C TRP A 53 5.47 12.10 28.38
N LEU A 54 5.94 12.36 27.15
CA LEU A 54 6.35 11.31 26.20
C LEU A 54 7.53 10.48 26.73
N GLU A 55 8.50 11.12 27.38
CA GLU A 55 9.68 10.46 27.97
C GLU A 55 9.32 9.49 29.10
N THR A 56 8.19 9.69 29.77
CA THR A 56 7.75 8.87 30.90
C THR A 56 6.66 7.86 30.54
N ALA A 57 6.20 7.84 29.28
CA ALA A 57 5.20 6.92 28.80
C ALA A 57 5.80 5.51 28.63
N THR A 58 5.29 4.54 29.40
CA THR A 58 5.60 3.12 29.24
C THR A 58 4.69 2.48 28.17
N PRO A 59 5.18 1.51 27.36
CA PRO A 59 4.37 0.81 26.36
C PRO A 59 3.24 -0.04 26.95
#